data_AF-A0A2U8WXU9-F1
#
_entry.id   AF-A0A2U8WXU9-F1
#
_cell.length_a   1.000
_cell.length_b   1.000
_cell.length_c   1.000
_cell.angle_alpha   90.00
_cell.angle_beta   90.00
_cell.angle_gamma   90.00
#
_symmetry.space_group_name_H-M   'P 1'
#
loop_
_entity.id
_entity.type
_entity.pdbx_description
1 polymer ?
#
loop_
_entity_poly.entity_id
_entity_poly.type
_entity_poly.pdbx_seq_one_letter_code
_entity_poly.pdbx_strand_id
1 'polypeptide(L)'
;MKMPQRPAESEPISLDRRETDEATGAGEPAEADIAAAFLVEVMGEDVAAAFFARFGAVMPEACRRAENLAHVLRAQDEAETELPASQVRRVGAVQDSPAPEHELRLQALAATIERGEELAPIVVMMRPKACSARPYDLISGGDEFRALVDVLGRTTVPVRIAPPVPAETLTLFDGADT
;
A
#
# COMPACT_ATOMS: atom_id res chain seq x y z
N MET A 1 -35.42 10.70 -60.05
CA MET A 1 -34.17 10.66 -59.26
C MET A 1 -34.18 9.41 -58.39
N LYS A 2 -33.05 8.69 -58.31
CA LYS A 2 -32.86 7.38 -57.67
C LYS A 2 -32.98 7.45 -56.14
N MET A 3 -33.54 6.42 -55.49
CA MET A 3 -33.18 6.04 -54.11
C MET A 3 -31.84 5.30 -54.11
N PRO A 4 -30.99 5.51 -53.10
CA PRO A 4 -30.60 4.43 -52.16
C PRO A 4 -30.20 5.00 -50.75
N GLN A 5 -29.86 4.29 -49.67
CA GLN A 5 -29.92 2.93 -49.13
C GLN A 5 -29.53 3.05 -47.63
N ARG A 6 -29.75 1.97 -46.87
CA ARG A 6 -29.54 1.75 -45.42
C ARG A 6 -28.08 1.92 -44.91
N PRO A 7 -27.84 1.91 -43.58
CA PRO A 7 -26.64 2.43 -42.92
C PRO A 7 -25.44 1.50 -43.03
N ALA A 8 -24.24 2.08 -43.12
CA ALA A 8 -22.97 1.37 -43.01
C ALA A 8 -22.52 1.38 -41.54
N GLU A 9 -22.60 0.19 -40.93
CA GLU A 9 -21.51 -0.49 -40.24
C GLU A 9 -20.72 0.32 -39.18
N SER A 10 -21.07 0.06 -37.92
CA SER A 10 -20.19 0.25 -36.77
C SER A 10 -19.03 -0.74 -36.87
N GLU A 11 -17.83 -0.25 -37.19
CA GLU A 11 -16.61 -1.03 -36.97
C GLU A 11 -16.31 -1.09 -35.46
N PRO A 12 -16.01 -2.26 -34.90
CA PRO A 12 -15.59 -2.38 -33.50
C PRO A 12 -14.20 -1.74 -33.34
N ILE A 13 -14.07 -0.84 -32.37
CA ILE A 13 -12.76 -0.29 -31.99
C ILE A 13 -11.91 -1.46 -31.48
N SER A 14 -10.89 -1.79 -32.27
CA SER A 14 -9.91 -2.82 -32.02
C SER A 14 -9.13 -2.51 -30.74
N LEU A 15 -9.42 -3.23 -29.66
CA LEU A 15 -8.62 -3.25 -28.43
C LEU A 15 -7.37 -4.10 -28.64
N ASP A 16 -6.43 -3.60 -29.46
CA ASP A 16 -5.11 -4.20 -29.58
C ASP A 16 -4.07 -3.15 -29.98
N ARG A 17 -3.51 -2.48 -28.98
CA ARG A 17 -2.12 -1.94 -28.87
C ARG A 17 -2.06 -0.77 -27.89
N ARG A 18 -1.43 -1.02 -26.73
CA ARG A 18 -0.08 -0.52 -26.45
C ARG A 18 0.40 -1.00 -25.08
N GLU A 19 1.04 -2.16 -25.09
CA GLU A 19 2.33 -2.30 -24.40
C GLU A 19 3.31 -1.30 -25.02
N THR A 20 3.81 -0.37 -24.22
CA THR A 20 5.22 -0.18 -23.80
C THR A 20 5.56 1.29 -23.55
N ASP A 21 6.41 1.45 -22.53
CA ASP A 21 7.32 2.56 -22.21
C ASP A 21 6.83 3.74 -21.36
N GLU A 22 7.35 3.73 -20.12
CA GLU A 22 7.96 4.85 -19.39
C GLU A 22 7.75 6.26 -19.97
N ALA A 23 6.84 7.04 -19.38
CA ALA A 23 6.99 8.49 -19.22
C ALA A 23 5.87 9.06 -18.32
N THR A 24 6.27 9.55 -17.15
CA THR A 24 5.83 10.84 -16.58
C THR A 24 4.32 11.11 -16.40
N GLY A 25 3.82 10.89 -15.18
CA GLY A 25 2.96 11.85 -14.46
C GLY A 25 1.76 12.49 -15.19
N ALA A 26 0.92 11.71 -15.87
CA ALA A 26 -0.29 12.22 -16.53
C ALA A 26 -1.54 11.32 -16.35
N GLY A 27 -1.59 10.54 -15.26
CA GLY A 27 -2.76 9.77 -14.82
C GLY A 27 -3.34 10.18 -13.46
N GLU A 28 -2.63 11.01 -12.71
CA GLU A 28 -3.01 11.42 -11.35
C GLU A 28 -4.16 12.45 -11.22
N PRO A 29 -4.44 13.37 -12.19
CA PRO A 29 -5.44 14.41 -11.94
C PRO A 29 -6.87 13.86 -11.82
N ALA A 30 -7.23 12.83 -12.61
CA ALA A 30 -8.59 12.27 -12.57
C ALA A 30 -8.89 11.53 -11.25
N GLU A 31 -7.94 10.76 -10.73
CA GLU A 31 -8.11 10.05 -9.46
C GLU A 31 -8.13 11.02 -8.27
N ALA A 32 -7.28 12.05 -8.31
CA ALA A 32 -7.25 13.09 -7.29
C ALA A 32 -8.55 13.90 -7.27
N ASP A 33 -9.13 14.20 -8.44
CA ASP A 33 -10.41 14.90 -8.57
C ASP A 33 -11.58 14.07 -8.02
N ILE A 34 -11.59 12.74 -8.24
CA ILE A 34 -12.59 11.83 -7.67
C ILE A 34 -12.48 11.78 -6.14
N ALA A 35 -11.26 11.63 -5.60
CA ALA A 35 -11.03 11.62 -4.16
C ALA A 35 -11.43 12.97 -3.53
N ALA A 36 -11.15 14.09 -4.19
CA ALA A 36 -11.55 15.41 -3.73
C ALA A 36 -13.09 15.56 -3.71
N ALA A 37 -13.78 15.09 -4.75
CA ALA A 37 -15.24 15.10 -4.81
C ALA A 37 -15.86 14.28 -3.67
N PHE A 38 -15.35 13.07 -3.42
CA PHE A 38 -15.81 12.23 -2.31
C PHE A 38 -15.60 12.90 -0.94
N LEU A 39 -14.44 13.54 -0.72
CA LEU A 39 -14.18 14.23 0.53
C LEU A 39 -15.10 15.44 0.73
N VAL A 40 -15.41 16.17 -0.33
CA VAL A 40 -16.41 17.25 -0.31
C VAL A 40 -17.81 16.70 -0.01
N GLU A 41 -18.19 15.56 -0.59
CA GLU A 41 -19.48 14.93 -0.33
C GLU A 41 -19.63 14.47 1.13
N VAL A 42 -18.59 13.85 1.70
CA VAL A 42 -18.62 13.31 3.07
C VAL A 42 -18.50 14.42 4.13
N MET A 43 -17.69 15.45 3.87
CA MET A 43 -17.35 16.47 4.87
C MET A 43 -18.09 17.80 4.67
N GLY A 44 -18.52 18.12 3.44
CA GLY A 44 -18.99 19.43 3.00
C GLY A 44 -17.85 20.33 2.51
N GLU A 45 -18.17 21.22 1.55
CA GLU A 45 -17.20 22.09 0.85
C GLU A 45 -16.33 22.92 1.82
N ASP A 46 -16.96 23.64 2.76
CA ASP A 46 -16.25 24.53 3.70
C ASP A 46 -15.35 23.75 4.67
N VAL A 47 -15.79 22.57 5.11
CA VAL A 47 -15.04 21.72 6.05
C VAL A 47 -13.85 21.07 5.34
N ALA A 48 -14.06 20.58 4.11
CA ALA A 48 -12.98 20.07 3.27
C ALA A 48 -11.93 21.16 2.99
N ALA A 49 -12.36 22.38 2.61
CA ALA A 49 -11.46 23.50 2.38
C ALA A 49 -10.66 23.88 3.64
N ALA A 50 -11.30 23.96 4.80
CA ALA A 50 -10.64 24.24 6.08
C ALA A 50 -9.64 23.12 6.47
N PHE A 51 -10.02 21.86 6.23
CA PHE A 51 -9.16 20.70 6.47
C PHE A 51 -7.91 20.74 5.59
N PHE A 52 -8.06 20.91 4.27
CA PHE A 52 -6.92 20.97 3.35
C PHE A 52 -6.05 22.20 3.56
N ALA A 53 -6.62 23.36 3.89
CA ALA A 53 -5.85 24.54 4.25
C ALA A 53 -4.94 24.30 5.46
N ARG A 54 -5.36 23.44 6.39
CA ARG A 54 -4.62 23.12 7.62
C ARG A 54 -3.65 21.95 7.47
N PHE A 55 -4.02 20.93 6.69
CA PHE A 55 -3.32 19.63 6.69
C PHE A 55 -2.80 19.18 5.32
N GLY A 56 -3.06 19.93 4.24
CA GLY A 56 -2.72 19.52 2.87
C GLY A 56 -1.27 19.06 2.68
N ALA A 57 -0.31 19.71 3.36
CA ALA A 57 1.11 19.36 3.28
C ALA A 57 1.46 17.97 3.83
N VAL A 58 0.69 17.45 4.81
CA VAL A 58 0.93 16.14 5.44
C VAL A 58 -0.06 15.07 4.96
N MET A 59 -1.04 15.44 4.13
CA MET A 59 -2.08 14.51 3.70
C MET A 59 -1.57 13.24 3.01
N PRO A 60 -0.60 13.30 2.08
CA PRO A 60 -0.06 12.08 1.47
C PRO A 60 0.51 11.09 2.48
N GLU A 61 1.16 11.60 3.53
CA GLU A 61 1.67 10.77 4.61
C GLU A 61 0.54 10.24 5.50
N ALA A 62 -0.43 11.08 5.85
CA ALA A 62 -1.58 10.68 6.66
C ALA A 62 -2.40 9.59 5.97
N CYS A 63 -2.66 9.71 4.67
CA CYS A 63 -3.35 8.69 3.87
C CYS A 63 -2.57 7.36 3.88
N ARG A 64 -1.25 7.40 3.69
CA ARG A 64 -0.41 6.19 3.76
C ARG A 64 -0.41 5.55 5.14
N ARG A 65 -0.36 6.35 6.21
CA ARG A 65 -0.43 5.84 7.60
C ARG A 65 -1.80 5.23 7.87
N ALA A 66 -2.88 5.82 7.37
CA ALA A 66 -4.23 5.29 7.49
C ALA A 66 -4.40 3.97 6.73
N GLU A 67 -3.86 3.87 5.50
CA GLU A 67 -3.81 2.63 4.72
C GLU A 67 -3.06 1.53 5.50
N ASN A 68 -1.83 1.81 5.95
CA ASN A 68 -1.05 0.85 6.75
C ASN A 68 -1.80 0.41 8.01
N LEU A 69 -2.43 1.34 8.73
CA LEU A 69 -3.22 1.01 9.92
C LEU A 69 -4.39 0.10 9.57
N ALA A 70 -5.13 0.38 8.49
CA ALA A 70 -6.23 -0.47 8.04
C ALA A 70 -5.75 -1.89 7.73
N HIS A 71 -4.59 -2.05 7.07
CA HIS A 71 -4.00 -3.37 6.83
C HIS A 71 -3.54 -4.07 8.10
N VAL A 72 -2.96 -3.35 9.07
CA VAL A 72 -2.60 -3.89 10.38
C VAL A 72 -3.83 -4.41 11.12
N LEU A 73 -4.92 -3.62 11.13
CA LEU A 73 -6.19 -4.03 11.75
C LEU A 73 -6.75 -5.30 11.08
N ARG A 74 -6.71 -5.38 9.75
CA ARG A 74 -7.15 -6.56 9.00
C ARG A 74 -6.27 -7.79 9.23
N ALA A 75 -5.01 -7.61 9.63
CA ALA A 75 -4.07 -8.69 9.90
C ALA A 75 -4.10 -9.16 11.38
N GLN A 76 -4.94 -8.59 12.24
CA GLN A 76 -4.93 -8.91 13.67
C GLN A 76 -5.25 -10.38 13.97
N ASP A 77 -6.22 -10.94 13.26
CA ASP A 77 -6.69 -12.32 13.46
C ASP A 77 -6.04 -13.32 12.49
N GLU A 78 -5.15 -12.85 11.61
CA GLU A 78 -4.45 -13.70 10.66
C GLU A 78 -3.40 -14.57 11.38
N ALA A 79 -3.26 -15.80 10.92
CA ALA A 79 -2.26 -16.71 11.44
C ALA A 79 -0.85 -16.19 11.13
N GLU A 80 0.05 -16.40 12.08
CA GLU A 80 1.46 -16.13 11.88
C GLU A 80 2.08 -17.20 10.96
N THR A 81 2.89 -16.74 10.02
CA THR A 81 3.61 -17.56 9.05
C THR A 81 5.06 -17.14 8.95
N GLU A 82 5.95 -18.10 8.76
CA GLU A 82 7.36 -17.84 8.51
C GLU A 82 7.58 -17.44 7.05
N LEU A 83 8.19 -16.28 6.81
CA LEU A 83 8.59 -15.82 5.48
C LEU A 83 10.11 -15.64 5.40
N PRO A 84 10.73 -15.95 4.24
CA PRO A 84 12.11 -15.55 3.99
C PRO A 84 12.25 -14.02 4.09
N ALA A 85 13.17 -13.56 4.92
CA ALA A 85 13.42 -12.13 5.12
C ALA A 85 13.78 -11.41 3.80
N SER A 86 14.36 -12.15 2.85
CA SER A 86 14.70 -11.67 1.51
C SER A 86 13.49 -11.27 0.65
N GLN A 87 12.29 -11.78 0.96
CA GLN A 87 11.05 -11.47 0.25
C GLN A 87 10.35 -10.21 0.78
N VAL A 88 10.80 -9.68 1.91
CA VAL A 88 10.20 -8.51 2.56
C VAL A 88 10.95 -7.24 2.16
N ARG A 89 10.21 -6.27 1.62
CA ARG A 89 10.66 -4.94 1.24
C ARG A 89 10.37 -3.96 2.36
N ARG A 90 11.39 -3.26 2.84
CA ARG A 90 11.26 -2.17 3.79
C ARG A 90 10.86 -0.91 3.01
N VAL A 91 9.67 -0.37 3.25
CA VAL A 91 9.16 0.83 2.55
C VAL A 91 9.31 2.05 3.45
N GLY A 92 10.09 3.03 3.01
CA GLY A 92 10.40 4.23 3.76
C GLY A 92 11.83 4.69 3.49
N ALA A 93 12.16 5.93 3.86
CA ALA A 93 13.53 6.42 3.80
C ALA A 93 14.39 5.53 4.72
N VAL A 94 15.24 4.70 4.12
CA VAL A 94 16.38 4.10 4.82
C VAL A 94 17.15 5.29 5.36
N GLN A 95 17.09 5.55 6.67
CA GLN A 95 17.98 6.54 7.26
C GLN A 95 19.40 6.00 7.06
N ASP A 96 20.22 6.75 6.33
CA ASP A 96 21.55 6.34 5.85
C ASP A 96 22.54 5.98 6.98
N SER A 97 22.19 6.21 8.24
CA SER A 97 22.75 5.50 9.39
C SER A 97 21.76 5.60 10.56
N PRO A 98 21.37 4.49 11.20
CA PRO A 98 20.58 4.56 12.41
C PRO A 98 21.36 5.33 13.48
N ALA A 99 20.73 6.28 14.18
CA ALA A 99 21.34 6.92 15.33
C ALA A 99 21.80 5.86 16.35
N PRO A 100 22.88 6.07 17.12
CA PRO A 100 23.39 5.08 18.08
C PRO A 100 22.33 4.58 19.08
N GLU A 101 21.41 5.45 19.48
CA GLU A 101 20.27 5.11 20.36
C GLU A 101 19.32 4.08 19.71
N HIS A 102 19.20 4.10 18.39
CA HIS A 102 18.40 3.14 17.65
C HIS A 102 19.08 1.76 17.62
N GLU A 103 20.40 1.69 17.46
CA GLU A 103 21.15 0.43 17.53
C GLU A 103 21.04 -0.22 18.91
N LEU A 104 21.19 0.56 19.99
CA LEU A 104 21.01 0.06 21.36
C LEU A 104 19.61 -0.51 21.60
N ARG A 105 18.57 0.17 21.09
CA ARG A 105 17.20 -0.30 21.17
C ARG A 105 17.01 -1.63 20.41
N LEU A 106 17.55 -1.76 19.21
CA LEU A 106 17.47 -3.01 18.43
C LEU A 106 18.22 -4.16 19.11
N GLN A 107 19.37 -3.89 19.72
CA GLN A 107 20.12 -4.89 20.50
C GLN A 107 19.35 -5.34 21.74
N ALA A 108 18.73 -4.40 22.46
CA ALA A 108 17.88 -4.72 23.60
C ALA A 108 16.66 -5.56 23.21
N LEU A 109 16.04 -5.24 22.07
CA LEU A 109 14.93 -6.01 21.50
C LEU A 109 15.39 -7.42 21.08
N ALA A 110 16.54 -7.54 20.42
CA ALA A 110 17.13 -8.83 20.06
C ALA A 110 17.37 -9.72 21.28
N ALA A 111 17.94 -9.16 22.35
CA ALA A 111 18.15 -9.89 23.60
C ALA A 111 16.83 -10.34 24.26
N THR A 112 15.78 -9.52 24.13
CA THR A 112 14.43 -9.83 24.63
C THR A 112 13.81 -10.99 23.84
N ILE A 113 13.97 -10.99 22.52
CA ILE A 113 13.56 -12.10 21.64
C ILE A 113 14.30 -13.41 21.96
N GLU A 114 15.62 -13.35 22.20
CA GLU A 114 16.40 -14.54 22.56
C GLU A 114 15.98 -15.16 23.89
N ARG A 115 15.42 -14.35 24.81
CA ARG A 115 14.82 -14.84 26.06
C ARG A 115 13.47 -15.52 25.87
N GLY A 116 12.92 -15.53 24.65
CA GLY A 116 11.62 -16.12 24.34
C GLY A 116 10.44 -15.27 24.78
N GLU A 117 10.64 -13.96 24.98
CA GLU A 117 9.56 -13.03 25.24
C GLU A 117 8.70 -12.81 23.98
N GLU A 118 7.43 -12.49 24.20
CA GLU A 118 6.47 -12.29 23.12
C GLU A 118 6.87 -11.08 22.27
N LEU A 119 6.89 -11.29 20.94
CA LEU A 119 7.24 -10.27 19.97
C LEU A 119 5.98 -9.57 19.47
N ALA A 120 6.05 -8.25 19.29
CA ALA A 120 4.98 -7.55 18.58
C ALA A 120 4.89 -8.09 17.13
N PRO A 121 3.67 -8.25 16.59
CA PRO A 121 3.50 -8.87 15.29
C PRO A 121 4.14 -8.04 14.17
N ILE A 122 4.93 -8.70 13.33
CA ILE A 122 5.42 -8.12 12.08
C ILE A 122 4.31 -8.27 11.04
N VAL A 123 3.84 -7.16 10.50
CA VAL A 123 2.77 -7.18 9.50
C VAL A 123 3.31 -6.78 8.15
N VAL A 124 3.03 -7.61 7.15
CA VAL A 124 3.40 -7.38 5.76
C VAL A 124 2.17 -7.35 4.86
N MET A 125 2.27 -6.65 3.74
CA MET A 125 1.23 -6.61 2.71
C MET A 125 1.81 -7.02 1.37
N MET A 126 1.15 -7.94 0.66
CA MET A 126 1.52 -8.28 -0.71
C MET A 126 1.10 -7.16 -1.67
N ARG A 127 2.04 -6.64 -2.48
CA ARG A 127 1.68 -5.69 -3.54
C ARG A 127 1.46 -6.41 -4.88
N PRO A 128 0.32 -6.17 -5.55
CA PRO A 128 0.01 -6.80 -6.85
C PRO A 128 1.03 -6.56 -7.96
N LYS A 129 1.81 -5.47 -7.87
CA LYS A 129 2.78 -5.04 -8.90
C LYS A 129 4.23 -5.01 -8.41
N ALA A 130 4.54 -5.58 -7.24
CA ALA A 130 5.92 -5.56 -6.73
C ALA A 130 6.83 -6.53 -7.51
N CYS A 131 8.06 -6.08 -7.74
CA CYS A 131 9.14 -6.86 -8.34
C CYS A 131 9.20 -8.27 -7.70
N SER A 132 9.18 -9.32 -8.52
CA SER A 132 8.97 -10.73 -8.10
C SER A 132 9.89 -11.22 -6.99
N ALA A 133 11.05 -10.58 -6.80
CA ALA A 133 12.01 -10.91 -5.76
C ALA A 133 11.58 -10.48 -4.35
N ARG A 134 10.76 -9.42 -4.19
CA ARG A 134 10.31 -8.88 -2.90
C ARG A 134 8.82 -8.52 -2.93
N PRO A 135 7.94 -9.53 -2.93
CA PRO A 135 6.51 -9.31 -3.13
C PRO A 135 5.80 -8.66 -1.93
N TYR A 136 6.42 -8.65 -0.75
CA TYR A 136 5.82 -8.18 0.49
C TYR A 136 6.39 -6.85 0.96
N ASP A 137 5.54 -5.88 1.27
CA ASP A 137 5.92 -4.64 1.93
C ASP A 137 5.78 -4.77 3.44
N LEU A 138 6.82 -4.37 4.18
CA LEU A 138 6.75 -4.20 5.62
C LEU A 138 5.93 -2.96 5.97
N ILE A 139 4.80 -3.15 6.67
CA ILE A 139 3.88 -2.07 7.05
C ILE A 139 3.78 -1.86 8.57
N SER A 140 4.17 -2.84 9.38
CA SER A 140 4.32 -2.74 10.84
C SER A 140 5.37 -3.72 11.36
N GLY A 141 5.89 -3.50 12.57
CA GLY A 141 6.91 -4.35 13.19
C GLY A 141 8.33 -4.09 12.67
N GLY A 142 8.65 -2.83 12.39
CA GLY A 142 9.92 -2.43 11.77
C GLY A 142 11.15 -2.76 12.61
N ASP A 143 11.07 -2.51 13.91
CA ASP A 143 12.17 -2.76 14.83
C ASP A 143 12.34 -4.25 15.10
N GLU A 144 11.24 -4.99 15.21
CA GLU A 144 11.18 -6.43 15.37
C GLU A 144 11.81 -7.15 14.18
N PHE A 145 11.46 -6.74 12.96
CA PHE A 145 12.06 -7.26 11.74
C PHE A 145 13.58 -7.03 11.73
N ARG A 146 14.03 -5.82 12.10
CA ARG A 146 15.46 -5.49 12.14
C ARG A 146 16.20 -6.23 13.24
N ALA A 147 15.61 -6.39 14.43
CA ALA A 147 16.21 -7.18 15.49
C ALA A 147 16.41 -8.64 15.05
N LEU A 148 15.41 -9.25 14.41
CA LEU A 148 15.51 -10.63 13.91
C LEU A 148 16.53 -10.77 12.78
N VAL A 149 16.52 -9.87 11.80
CA VAL A 149 17.31 -10.01 10.57
C VAL A 149 18.70 -9.39 10.70
N ASP A 150 18.76 -8.12 11.12
CA ASP A 150 20.00 -7.35 11.11
C ASP A 150 20.88 -7.66 12.34
N VAL A 151 20.29 -7.97 13.49
CA VAL A 151 21.03 -8.26 14.74
C VAL A 151 21.20 -9.76 14.96
N LEU A 152 20.10 -10.53 14.92
CA LEU A 152 20.13 -11.97 15.18
C LEU A 152 20.45 -12.82 13.93
N GLY A 153 20.53 -12.20 12.74
CA GLY A 153 20.93 -12.89 11.51
C GLY A 153 19.92 -13.94 11.02
N ARG A 154 18.65 -13.87 11.42
CA ARG A 154 17.63 -14.81 10.96
C ARG A 154 17.35 -14.63 9.47
N THR A 155 17.26 -15.75 8.76
CA THR A 155 16.92 -15.78 7.33
C THR A 155 15.41 -15.85 7.08
N THR A 156 14.65 -16.21 8.12
CA THR A 156 13.19 -16.27 8.13
C THR A 156 12.66 -15.43 9.28
N VAL A 157 11.47 -14.89 9.10
CA VAL A 157 10.78 -14.08 10.10
C VAL A 157 9.32 -14.51 10.23
N PRO A 158 8.78 -14.57 11.46
CA PRO A 158 7.36 -14.70 11.68
C PRO A 158 6.66 -13.41 11.25
N VAL A 159 5.62 -13.53 10.43
CA VAL A 159 4.81 -12.39 9.98
C VAL A 159 3.33 -12.75 9.93
N ARG A 160 2.49 -11.72 10.01
CA ARG A 160 1.09 -11.78 9.58
C ARG A 160 0.96 -11.09 8.23
N ILE A 161 0.37 -11.78 7.27
CA ILE A 161 0.18 -11.24 5.92
C ILE A 161 -1.21 -10.59 5.89
N ALA A 162 -1.26 -9.28 5.69
CA ALA A 162 -2.52 -8.56 5.55
C ALA A 162 -3.29 -9.12 4.34
N PRO A 163 -4.57 -9.53 4.52
CA PRO A 163 -5.33 -10.13 3.45
C PRO A 163 -5.57 -9.11 2.32
N PRO A 164 -5.65 -9.55 1.05
CA PRO A 164 -5.98 -8.65 -0.05
C PRO A 164 -7.34 -8.01 0.18
N VAL A 165 -7.55 -6.77 -0.26
CA VAL A 165 -8.88 -6.15 -0.20
C VAL A 165 -9.82 -6.99 -1.07
N PRO A 166 -11.00 -7.41 -0.55
CA PRO A 166 -11.94 -8.19 -1.34
C PRO A 166 -12.35 -7.43 -2.60
N ALA A 167 -12.46 -8.13 -3.73
CA ALA A 167 -12.82 -7.50 -5.00
C ALA A 167 -14.18 -6.79 -4.89
N GLU A 168 -15.14 -7.36 -4.17
CA GLU A 168 -16.44 -6.71 -3.93
C GLU A 168 -16.32 -5.35 -3.21
N THR A 169 -15.31 -5.17 -2.36
CA THR A 169 -15.08 -3.89 -1.68
C THR A 169 -14.46 -2.87 -2.64
N LEU A 170 -13.61 -3.31 -3.57
CA LEU A 170 -13.04 -2.44 -4.60
C LEU A 170 -14.11 -1.95 -5.58
N THR A 171 -15.06 -2.82 -5.94
CA THR A 171 -16.17 -2.46 -6.86
C THR A 171 -17.09 -1.36 -6.33
N LEU A 172 -17.06 -1.05 -5.02
CA LEU A 172 -17.76 0.11 -4.47
C LEU A 172 -17.21 1.44 -5.00
N PHE A 173 -15.98 1.44 -5.52
CA PHE A 173 -15.26 2.63 -5.99
C PHE A 173 -15.11 2.67 -7.52
N ASP A 174 -15.46 1.61 -8.23
CA ASP A 174 -15.32 1.50 -9.70
C ASP A 174 -16.39 2.29 -10.48
N GLY A 175 -17.24 3.05 -9.77
CA GLY A 175 -18.37 3.78 -10.34
C GLY A 175 -19.53 2.83 -10.66
N ALA A 176 -20.74 3.20 -10.25
CA ALA A 176 -21.92 2.57 -10.83
C ALA A 176 -21.99 3.04 -12.29
N ASP A 177 -21.81 2.13 -13.25
CA ASP A 177 -22.28 2.35 -14.61
C ASP A 177 -23.81 2.53 -14.55
N THR A 178 -24.27 3.75 -14.31
CA THR A 178 -25.67 4.18 -14.42
C THR A 178 -25.78 5.45 -15.25
#